data_AF-A0A349X5I9-F1
#
_entry.id   AF-A0A349X5I9-F1
#
_cell.length_a   1.000
_cell.length_b   1.000
_cell.length_c   1.000
_cell.angle_alpha   90.00
_cell.angle_beta   90.00
_cell.angle_gamma   90.00
#
_symmetry.space_group_name_H-M   'P 1'
#
loop_
_entity.id
_entity.type
_entity.pdbx_description
1 polymer ?
#
loop_
_entity_poly.entity_id
_entity_poly.type
_entity_poly.pdbx_seq_one_letter_code
_entity_poly.pdbx_strand_id
1 'polypeptide(L)'
;MIHSPSALVVPHTVKGWEFIEIDGVICLSHKLLGANLNVNATTGLVLEQCNGFDSVDTIVKSLVERFPDYANEIKIDVLAVFARLAQEGVISFRIKQSNELLTAIRDRRANPFYYFDAIFCINLDSAKSRWHQAKNQYKLLGIEERVTRFSAVETPQNHHVGCALSHRRIIQKAMEEGLQNILVLEDDAMFDVNALENLANNIGEIGELEWDVLHLGGCYWGTQHTNVAGCVHLKEVTEGRRGPTTTHAVAYNKSVYTNLLEKYPESTLKPKDYIDHPRRPAIDQYLSMNSALKRLLISPSIASQPGITGQEAESFKPLLSLNL
;
A
#
# COMPACT_ATOMS: atom_id res chain seq x y z
N MET A 1 -1.11 21.45 -10.24
CA MET A 1 -1.19 22.06 -11.59
C MET A 1 -2.15 21.22 -12.41
N ILE A 2 -3.20 21.82 -12.98
CA ILE A 2 -4.15 21.09 -13.84
C ILE A 2 -3.47 20.94 -15.20
N HIS A 3 -3.05 19.73 -15.55
CA HIS A 3 -2.48 19.46 -16.87
C HIS A 3 -3.57 19.66 -17.95
N SER A 4 -3.22 20.30 -19.07
CA SER A 4 -4.12 20.42 -20.23
C SER A 4 -4.60 19.03 -20.68
N PRO A 5 -5.88 18.83 -21.04
CA PRO A 5 -6.38 17.54 -21.54
C PRO A 5 -5.53 16.97 -22.69
N SER A 6 -4.97 17.84 -23.54
CA SER A 6 -4.08 17.47 -24.66
C SER A 6 -2.75 16.83 -24.24
N ALA A 7 -2.28 17.06 -23.00
CA ALA A 7 -1.09 16.43 -22.46
C ALA A 7 -1.28 14.93 -22.18
N LEU A 8 -2.53 14.50 -22.01
CA LEU A 8 -2.91 13.13 -21.64
C LEU A 8 -3.50 12.35 -22.80
N VAL A 9 -3.67 12.95 -23.98
CA VAL A 9 -4.32 12.32 -25.13
C VAL A 9 -3.26 11.92 -26.15
N VAL A 10 -3.23 10.63 -26.50
CA VAL A 10 -2.33 10.04 -27.50
C VAL A 10 -3.12 9.65 -28.75
N PRO A 11 -2.80 10.20 -29.93
CA PRO A 11 -3.39 9.78 -31.20
C PRO A 11 -2.72 8.51 -31.72
N HIS A 12 -3.50 7.64 -32.36
CA HIS A 12 -2.99 6.50 -33.11
C HIS A 12 -3.79 6.31 -34.40
N THR A 13 -3.12 5.90 -35.47
CA THR A 13 -3.76 5.55 -36.73
C THR A 13 -4.58 4.27 -36.58
N VAL A 14 -5.83 4.31 -37.05
CA VAL A 14 -6.73 3.15 -37.04
C VAL A 14 -6.22 2.11 -38.05
N LYS A 15 -6.28 0.83 -37.67
CA LYS A 15 -5.83 -0.27 -38.55
C LYS A 15 -6.64 -0.27 -39.85
N GLY A 16 -5.95 -0.46 -40.98
CA GLY A 16 -6.56 -0.60 -42.30
C GLY A 16 -6.27 0.58 -43.24
N TRP A 17 -5.79 1.70 -42.72
CA TRP A 17 -5.27 2.83 -43.50
C TRP A 17 -3.81 2.64 -43.90
N GLU A 18 -3.48 2.91 -45.15
CA GLU A 18 -2.10 2.88 -45.67
C GLU A 18 -1.83 4.06 -46.60
N PHE A 19 -0.55 4.46 -46.66
CA PHE A 19 -0.09 5.44 -47.63
C PHE A 19 0.07 4.78 -49.00
N ILE A 20 -0.50 5.40 -50.02
CA ILE A 20 -0.35 5.04 -51.43
C ILE A 20 -0.01 6.28 -52.24
N GLU A 21 0.62 6.10 -53.39
CA GLU A 21 0.87 7.18 -54.35
C GLU A 21 -0.03 6.97 -55.58
N ILE A 22 -0.80 8.00 -55.93
CA ILE A 22 -1.65 8.02 -57.12
C ILE A 22 -1.27 9.25 -57.93
N ASP A 23 -0.78 9.06 -59.16
CA ASP A 23 -0.42 10.13 -60.09
C ASP A 23 0.52 11.21 -59.48
N GLY A 24 1.49 10.79 -58.65
CA GLY A 24 2.46 11.67 -58.00
C GLY A 24 1.96 12.36 -56.72
N VAL A 25 0.75 12.02 -56.26
CA VAL A 25 0.14 12.56 -55.03
C VAL A 25 0.09 11.47 -53.97
N ILE A 26 0.58 11.77 -52.76
CA ILE A 26 0.48 10.88 -51.60
C ILE A 26 -0.95 10.94 -51.05
N CYS A 27 -1.58 9.77 -50.99
CA CYS A 27 -2.93 9.57 -50.50
C CYS A 27 -2.93 8.54 -49.35
N LEU A 28 -3.92 8.63 -48.48
CA LEU A 28 -4.24 7.59 -47.50
C LEU A 28 -5.42 6.78 -48.02
N SER A 29 -5.28 5.45 -48.10
CA SER A 29 -6.33 4.55 -48.58
C SER A 29 -6.69 3.51 -47.53
N HIS A 30 -7.99 3.28 -47.34
CA HIS A 30 -8.47 2.23 -46.42
C HIS A 30 -8.76 0.93 -47.17
N LYS A 31 -8.00 -0.12 -46.89
CA LYS A 31 -8.01 -1.41 -47.63
C LYS A 31 -9.38 -2.05 -47.81
N LEU A 32 -10.28 -1.88 -46.84
CA LEU A 32 -11.59 -2.54 -46.82
C LEU A 32 -12.75 -1.61 -47.18
N LEU A 33 -12.56 -0.29 -47.07
CA LEU A 33 -13.65 0.68 -47.21
C LEU A 33 -13.61 1.41 -48.56
N GLY A 34 -12.51 1.27 -49.32
CA GLY A 34 -12.34 1.98 -50.59
C GLY A 34 -12.26 3.51 -50.44
N ALA A 35 -12.09 4.01 -49.22
CA ALA A 35 -11.97 5.42 -48.92
C ALA A 35 -10.54 5.91 -49.24
N ASN A 36 -10.43 7.04 -49.93
CA ASN A 36 -9.16 7.69 -50.27
C ASN A 36 -9.18 9.14 -49.76
N LEU A 37 -8.08 9.56 -49.14
CA LEU A 37 -7.91 10.90 -48.59
C LEU A 37 -6.60 11.50 -49.10
N ASN A 38 -6.65 12.71 -49.63
CA ASN A 38 -5.44 13.43 -50.04
C ASN A 38 -4.67 13.88 -48.79
N VAL A 39 -3.36 13.63 -48.79
CA VAL A 39 -2.47 14.00 -47.68
C VAL A 39 -1.64 15.20 -48.11
N ASN A 40 -1.86 16.35 -47.46
CA ASN A 40 -0.94 17.48 -47.59
C ASN A 40 0.26 17.33 -46.64
N ALA A 41 1.29 18.16 -46.82
CA ALA A 41 2.52 18.06 -46.04
C ALA A 41 2.29 18.06 -44.51
N THR A 42 1.43 18.95 -44.00
CA THR A 42 1.07 19.01 -42.58
C THR A 42 0.37 17.74 -42.09
N THR A 43 -0.55 17.20 -42.89
CA THR A 43 -1.26 15.95 -42.57
C THR A 43 -0.29 14.76 -42.52
N GLY A 44 0.67 14.70 -43.45
CA GLY A 44 1.71 13.67 -43.45
C GLY A 44 2.55 13.70 -42.18
N LEU A 45 3.04 14.88 -41.80
CA LEU A 45 3.84 15.07 -40.59
C LEU A 45 3.07 14.71 -39.31
N VAL A 46 1.77 15.01 -39.23
CA VAL A 46 0.94 14.62 -38.08
C VAL A 46 0.76 13.10 -38.03
N LEU A 47 0.46 12.47 -39.17
CA LEU A 47 0.25 11.01 -39.24
C LEU A 47 1.53 10.21 -38.91
N GLU A 48 2.71 10.71 -39.28
CA GLU A 48 4.00 10.11 -38.88
C GLU A 48 4.16 10.04 -37.36
N GLN A 49 3.56 10.97 -36.62
CA GLN A 49 3.64 11.07 -35.17
C GLN A 49 2.46 10.39 -34.45
N CYS A 50 1.45 9.89 -35.18
CA CYS A 50 0.30 9.14 -34.65
C CYS A 50 0.66 7.69 -34.29
N ASN A 51 1.72 7.52 -33.50
CA ASN A 51 2.31 6.24 -33.13
C ASN A 51 1.63 5.57 -31.92
N GLY A 52 0.72 6.27 -31.25
CA GLY A 52 0.04 5.80 -30.04
C GLY A 52 0.82 5.98 -28.73
N PHE A 53 1.97 6.65 -28.75
CA PHE A 53 2.84 6.89 -27.60
C PHE A 53 2.98 8.37 -27.24
N ASP A 54 3.16 9.23 -28.23
CA ASP A 54 3.34 10.67 -28.02
C ASP A 54 2.00 11.38 -27.84
N SER A 55 1.92 12.29 -26.87
CA SER A 55 0.68 13.05 -26.65
C SER A 55 0.54 14.15 -27.69
N VAL A 56 -0.68 14.65 -27.88
CA VAL A 56 -0.95 15.82 -28.75
C VAL A 56 -0.02 16.99 -28.41
N ASP A 57 0.20 17.28 -27.12
CA ASP A 57 1.13 18.33 -26.69
C ASP A 57 2.58 18.02 -27.06
N THR A 58 3.04 16.77 -26.88
CA THR A 58 4.40 16.35 -27.29
C THR A 58 4.60 16.53 -28.79
N ILE A 59 3.61 16.14 -29.60
CA ILE A 59 3.64 16.24 -31.05
C ILE A 59 3.67 17.71 -31.48
N VAL A 60 2.79 18.55 -30.93
CA VAL A 60 2.77 20.00 -31.21
C VAL A 60 4.12 20.63 -30.83
N LYS A 61 4.66 20.30 -29.65
CA LYS A 61 5.96 20.81 -29.20
C LYS A 61 7.09 20.41 -30.15
N SER A 62 7.14 19.15 -30.57
CA SER A 62 8.15 18.66 -31.51
C SER A 62 8.07 19.36 -32.87
N LEU A 63 6.86 19.63 -33.37
CA LEU A 63 6.67 20.36 -34.63
C LEU A 63 7.06 21.84 -34.50
N VAL A 64 6.74 22.50 -33.38
CA VAL A 64 7.19 23.87 -33.10
C VAL A 64 8.71 23.97 -33.01
N GLU A 65 9.36 22.99 -32.38
CA GLU A 65 10.83 22.92 -32.32
C GLU A 65 11.46 22.71 -33.71
N ARG A 66 10.79 21.95 -34.59
CA ARG A 66 11.24 21.69 -35.96
C ARG A 66 11.01 22.88 -36.91
N PHE A 67 9.96 23.68 -36.67
CA PHE A 67 9.54 24.80 -37.52
C PHE A 67 9.25 26.06 -36.69
N PRO A 68 10.28 26.68 -36.08
CA PRO A 68 10.10 27.75 -35.10
C PRO A 68 9.42 29.01 -35.67
N ASP A 69 9.64 29.31 -36.95
CA ASP A 69 9.06 30.49 -37.63
C ASP A 69 7.53 30.43 -37.74
N TYR A 70 6.92 29.25 -37.59
CA TYR A 70 5.48 29.02 -37.69
C TYR A 70 4.84 28.63 -36.36
N ALA A 71 5.53 28.82 -35.22
CA ALA A 71 5.12 28.32 -33.91
C ALA A 71 3.66 28.66 -33.51
N ASN A 72 3.19 29.87 -33.86
CA ASN A 72 1.85 30.33 -33.54
C ASN A 72 0.76 29.66 -34.39
N GLU A 73 1.09 29.29 -35.63
CA GLU A 73 0.18 28.68 -36.61
C GLU A 73 0.11 27.16 -36.39
N ILE A 74 1.25 26.51 -36.11
CA ILE A 74 1.39 25.07 -35.93
C ILE A 74 0.38 24.50 -34.94
N LYS A 75 0.18 25.16 -33.80
CA LYS A 75 -0.75 24.65 -32.77
C LYS A 75 -2.18 24.58 -33.30
N ILE A 76 -2.64 25.61 -34.02
CA ILE A 76 -4.00 25.68 -34.57
C ILE A 76 -4.14 24.65 -35.69
N ASP A 77 -3.19 24.61 -36.62
CA ASP A 77 -3.23 23.75 -37.79
C ASP A 77 -3.16 22.27 -37.42
N VAL A 78 -2.27 21.90 -36.49
CA VAL A 78 -2.12 20.50 -36.03
C VAL A 78 -3.37 20.04 -35.29
N LEU A 79 -3.97 20.88 -34.44
CA LEU A 79 -5.23 20.54 -33.76
C LEU A 79 -6.40 20.40 -34.76
N ALA A 80 -6.46 21.24 -35.79
CA ALA A 80 -7.45 21.13 -36.86
C ALA A 80 -7.28 19.83 -37.66
N VAL A 81 -6.03 19.44 -37.97
CA VAL A 81 -5.72 18.16 -38.63
C VAL A 81 -6.14 16.98 -37.75
N PHE A 82 -5.83 16.99 -36.46
CA PHE A 82 -6.26 15.96 -35.52
C PHE A 82 -7.79 15.81 -35.47
N ALA A 83 -8.51 16.93 -35.40
CA ALA A 83 -9.98 16.91 -35.41
C ALA A 83 -10.54 16.33 -36.71
N ARG A 84 -10.00 16.75 -37.86
CA ARG A 84 -10.41 16.27 -39.18
C ARG A 84 -10.18 14.77 -39.34
N LEU A 85 -8.97 14.29 -39.05
CA LEU A 85 -8.61 12.88 -39.18
C LEU A 85 -9.42 11.97 -38.25
N ALA A 86 -9.79 12.46 -37.06
CA ALA A 86 -10.66 11.73 -36.15
C ALA A 86 -12.11 11.65 -36.65
N GLN A 87 -12.64 12.73 -37.24
CA GLN A 87 -13.96 12.73 -37.89
C GLN A 87 -13.99 11.79 -39.11
N GLU A 88 -12.91 11.74 -39.88
CA GLU A 88 -12.74 10.84 -41.03
C GLU A 88 -12.46 9.37 -40.61
N GLY A 89 -12.32 9.09 -39.32
CA GLY A 89 -12.06 7.74 -38.79
C GLY A 89 -10.65 7.21 -39.11
N VAL A 90 -9.72 8.11 -39.47
CA VAL A 90 -8.32 7.78 -39.78
C VAL A 90 -7.52 7.53 -38.51
N ILE A 91 -7.77 8.34 -37.49
CA ILE A 91 -7.11 8.23 -36.18
C ILE A 91 -8.13 8.07 -35.08
N SER A 92 -7.70 7.49 -33.98
CA SER A 92 -8.45 7.49 -32.72
C SER A 92 -7.54 7.99 -31.60
N PHE A 93 -8.15 8.54 -30.55
CA PHE A 93 -7.44 8.97 -29.36
C PHE A 93 -7.55 7.91 -28.26
N ARG A 94 -6.50 7.80 -27.45
CA ARG A 94 -6.54 7.10 -26.16
C ARG A 94 -5.99 8.02 -25.09
N ILE A 95 -6.31 7.73 -23.84
CA ILE A 95 -5.66 8.38 -22.71
C ILE A 95 -4.31 7.71 -22.51
N LYS A 96 -3.24 8.51 -22.44
CA LYS A 96 -1.90 8.10 -22.03
C LYS A 96 -2.01 7.49 -20.64
N GLN A 97 -2.03 6.16 -20.55
CA GLN A 97 -1.84 5.49 -19.26
C GLN A 97 -0.43 5.84 -18.81
N SER A 98 -0.28 6.59 -17.72
CA SER A 98 1.04 6.92 -17.23
C SER A 98 1.69 5.64 -16.69
N ASN A 99 2.85 5.30 -17.24
CA ASN A 99 3.72 4.28 -16.65
C ASN A 99 4.01 4.62 -15.18
N GLU A 100 4.00 5.90 -14.80
CA GLU A 100 4.10 6.33 -13.40
C GLU A 100 2.93 5.86 -12.53
N LEU A 101 1.69 5.87 -13.02
CA LEU A 101 0.53 5.35 -12.27
C LEU A 101 0.56 3.82 -12.20
N LEU A 102 0.94 3.15 -13.30
CA LEU A 102 1.08 1.69 -13.32
C LEU A 102 2.26 1.21 -12.45
N THR A 103 3.37 1.94 -12.45
CA THR A 103 4.52 1.72 -11.57
C THR A 103 4.15 2.07 -10.13
N ALA A 104 3.46 3.17 -9.86
CA ALA A 104 2.98 3.48 -8.51
C ALA A 104 1.96 2.45 -7.99
N ILE A 105 1.11 1.88 -8.84
CA ILE A 105 0.20 0.78 -8.48
C ILE A 105 0.99 -0.52 -8.25
N ARG A 106 2.02 -0.80 -9.06
CA ARG A 106 2.90 -1.96 -8.89
C ARG A 106 3.78 -1.86 -7.65
N ASP A 107 4.41 -0.71 -7.40
CA ASP A 107 5.21 -0.40 -6.21
C ASP A 107 4.36 -0.36 -4.93
N ARG A 108 3.13 0.19 -4.99
CA ARG A 108 2.18 0.11 -3.86
C ARG A 108 1.80 -1.33 -3.54
N ARG A 109 1.65 -2.22 -4.54
CA ARG A 109 1.44 -3.67 -4.32
C ARG A 109 2.73 -4.43 -3.95
N ALA A 110 3.90 -3.86 -4.21
CA ALA A 110 5.18 -4.43 -3.77
C ALA A 110 5.46 -4.12 -2.29
N ASN A 111 4.79 -3.10 -1.71
CA ASN A 111 4.91 -2.83 -0.29
C ASN A 111 4.28 -3.98 0.52
N PRO A 112 5.07 -4.72 1.31
CA PRO A 112 4.60 -5.94 1.96
C PRO A 112 3.49 -5.71 3.00
N PHE A 113 3.34 -4.49 3.51
CA PHE A 113 2.21 -4.13 4.37
C PHE A 113 0.84 -4.23 3.66
N TYR A 114 0.80 -4.32 2.33
CA TYR A 114 -0.44 -4.56 1.57
C TYR A 114 -0.98 -5.99 1.71
N TYR A 115 -0.23 -6.90 2.32
CA TYR A 115 -0.73 -8.21 2.76
C TYR A 115 -1.87 -8.11 3.78
N PHE A 116 -1.87 -7.06 4.61
CA PHE A 116 -2.95 -6.81 5.55
C PHE A 116 -4.09 -6.08 4.85
N ASP A 117 -5.33 -6.53 5.07
CA ASP A 117 -6.52 -5.90 4.53
C ASP A 117 -6.68 -4.48 5.10
N ALA A 118 -6.44 -4.33 6.40
CA ALA A 118 -6.43 -3.04 7.09
C ALA A 118 -5.29 -2.94 8.10
N ILE A 119 -4.84 -1.70 8.30
CA ILE A 119 -3.86 -1.34 9.32
C ILE A 119 -4.50 -0.30 10.24
N PHE A 120 -4.52 -0.58 11.53
CA PHE A 120 -5.03 0.33 12.56
C PHE A 120 -3.89 0.81 13.44
N CYS A 121 -3.94 2.07 13.88
CA CYS A 121 -3.04 2.59 14.90
C CYS A 121 -3.85 3.10 16.10
N ILE A 122 -3.64 2.50 17.27
CA ILE A 122 -4.22 2.89 18.54
C ILE A 122 -3.48 4.14 19.05
N ASN A 123 -4.23 5.22 19.29
CA ASN A 123 -3.69 6.47 19.80
C ASN A 123 -4.73 7.19 20.67
N LEU A 124 -4.30 7.73 21.81
CA LEU A 124 -5.16 8.59 22.64
C LEU A 124 -5.46 9.92 21.95
N ASP A 125 -6.68 10.44 22.07
CA ASP A 125 -7.07 11.74 21.51
C ASP A 125 -6.28 12.93 22.06
N SER A 126 -5.81 12.83 23.30
CA SER A 126 -4.92 13.80 23.92
C SER A 126 -3.48 13.73 23.40
N ALA A 127 -3.03 12.58 22.88
CA ALA A 127 -1.64 12.29 22.52
C ALA A 127 -1.29 12.71 21.08
N LYS A 128 -1.57 13.97 20.73
CA LYS A 128 -1.36 14.50 19.37
C LYS A 128 0.10 14.42 18.92
N SER A 129 1.08 14.66 19.79
CA SER A 129 2.50 14.60 19.43
C SER A 129 2.94 13.19 19.04
N ARG A 130 2.51 12.17 19.81
CA ARG A 130 2.76 10.75 19.49
C ARG A 130 2.15 10.36 18.15
N TRP A 131 0.93 10.82 17.87
CA TRP A 131 0.31 10.61 16.56
C TRP A 131 1.13 11.19 15.40
N HIS A 132 1.68 12.40 15.54
CA HIS A 132 2.54 12.98 14.50
C HIS A 132 3.84 12.16 14.32
N GLN A 133 4.42 11.66 15.41
CA GLN A 133 5.62 10.82 15.35
C GLN A 133 5.34 9.47 14.64
N ALA A 134 4.24 8.79 15.00
CA ALA A 134 3.80 7.56 14.35
C ALA A 134 3.58 7.79 12.84
N LYS A 135 2.88 8.88 12.48
CA LYS A 135 2.67 9.26 11.08
C LYS A 135 3.95 9.44 10.28
N ASN A 136 4.99 10.03 10.87
CA ASN A 136 6.28 10.20 10.18
C ASN A 136 6.90 8.86 9.81
N GLN A 137 6.80 7.85 10.68
CA GLN A 137 7.26 6.49 10.37
C GLN A 137 6.41 5.86 9.26
N TYR A 138 5.09 6.03 9.30
CA TYR A 138 4.20 5.51 8.25
C TYR A 138 4.47 6.13 6.88
N LYS A 139 4.84 7.42 6.84
CA LYS A 139 5.24 8.10 5.61
C LYS A 139 6.53 7.49 5.04
N LEU A 140 7.53 7.26 5.87
CA LEU A 140 8.79 6.66 5.48
C LEU A 140 8.63 5.19 5.03
N LEU A 141 7.69 4.46 5.62
CA LEU A 141 7.29 3.11 5.19
C LEU A 141 6.37 3.11 3.95
N GLY A 142 5.90 4.27 3.49
CA GLY A 142 4.97 4.36 2.36
C GLY A 142 3.56 3.83 2.64
N ILE A 143 3.14 3.78 3.92
CA ILE A 143 1.85 3.22 4.36
C ILE A 143 0.93 4.25 5.03
N GLU A 144 1.30 5.54 5.08
CA GLU A 144 0.49 6.59 5.75
C GLU A 144 -0.99 6.57 5.34
N GLU A 145 -1.28 6.43 4.04
CA GLU A 145 -2.65 6.38 3.51
C GLU A 145 -3.42 5.09 3.87
N ARG A 146 -2.73 4.03 4.32
CA ARG A 146 -3.33 2.74 4.71
C ARG A 146 -3.62 2.65 6.21
N VAL A 147 -3.01 3.50 7.03
CA VAL A 147 -3.15 3.45 8.48
C VAL A 147 -4.38 4.23 8.92
N THR A 148 -5.37 3.53 9.47
CA THR A 148 -6.54 4.14 10.11
C THR A 148 -6.27 4.38 11.58
N ARG A 149 -6.33 5.64 12.01
CA ARG A 149 -6.25 5.99 13.44
C ARG A 149 -7.47 5.46 14.18
N PHE A 150 -7.24 4.75 15.28
CA PHE A 150 -8.26 4.30 16.21
C PHE A 150 -8.10 5.06 17.53
N SER A 151 -9.17 5.72 17.99
CA SER A 151 -9.16 6.41 19.28
C SER A 151 -9.07 5.38 20.41
N ALA A 152 -7.95 5.41 21.12
CA ALA A 152 -7.68 4.48 22.20
C ALA A 152 -8.71 4.64 23.32
N VAL A 153 -9.12 3.51 23.90
CA VAL A 153 -10.04 3.53 25.04
C VAL A 153 -9.29 4.00 26.29
N GLU A 154 -9.63 5.19 26.78
CA GLU A 154 -8.97 5.79 27.93
C GLU A 154 -9.46 5.16 29.24
N THR A 155 -8.52 4.57 29.99
CA THR A 155 -8.78 3.96 31.29
C THR A 155 -7.74 4.44 32.30
N PRO A 156 -7.92 5.64 32.89
CA PRO A 156 -6.90 6.30 33.71
C PRO A 156 -6.41 5.47 34.89
N GLN A 157 -7.23 4.55 35.40
CA GLN A 157 -6.90 3.68 36.52
C GLN A 157 -6.02 2.48 36.12
N ASN A 158 -6.08 2.03 34.86
CA ASN A 158 -5.32 0.88 34.38
C ASN A 158 -5.23 0.89 32.84
N HIS A 159 -4.07 1.23 32.30
CA HIS A 159 -3.85 1.35 30.85
C HIS A 159 -3.99 0.01 30.10
N HIS A 160 -3.72 -1.13 30.75
CA HIS A 160 -3.88 -2.44 30.11
C HIS A 160 -5.34 -2.72 29.74
N VAL A 161 -6.31 -2.17 30.49
CA VAL A 161 -7.75 -2.32 30.19
C VAL A 161 -8.07 -1.60 28.89
N GLY A 162 -7.58 -0.38 28.75
CA GLY A 162 -7.72 0.46 27.56
C GLY A 162 -7.09 -0.18 26.33
N CYS A 163 -5.89 -0.76 26.48
CA CYS A 163 -5.23 -1.52 25.43
C CYS A 163 -6.09 -2.71 24.97
N ALA A 164 -6.50 -3.59 25.90
CA ALA A 164 -7.33 -4.75 25.57
C ALA A 164 -8.67 -4.37 24.92
N LEU A 165 -9.33 -3.32 25.41
CA LEU A 165 -10.56 -2.77 24.84
C LEU A 165 -10.38 -2.22 23.43
N SER A 166 -9.27 -1.54 23.18
CA SER A 166 -8.96 -0.95 21.87
C SER A 166 -8.73 -2.05 20.84
N HIS A 167 -7.91 -3.05 21.15
CA HIS A 167 -7.73 -4.23 20.31
C HIS A 167 -9.04 -4.97 20.06
N ARG A 168 -9.83 -5.23 21.12
CA ARG A 168 -11.14 -5.89 21.00
C ARG A 168 -12.05 -5.16 20.01
N ARG A 169 -12.20 -3.83 20.15
CA ARG A 169 -13.08 -3.03 19.26
C ARG A 169 -12.59 -3.02 17.82
N ILE A 170 -11.28 -2.99 17.60
CA ILE A 170 -10.69 -3.13 16.26
C ILE A 170 -11.00 -4.51 15.68
N ILE A 171 -10.80 -5.58 16.45
CA ILE A 171 -11.10 -6.96 16.03
C ILE A 171 -12.59 -7.13 15.71
N GLN A 172 -13.47 -6.57 16.54
CA GLN A 172 -14.91 -6.58 16.29
C GLN A 172 -15.25 -5.89 14.97
N LYS A 173 -14.71 -4.69 14.75
CA LYS A 173 -14.88 -3.97 13.48
C LYS A 173 -14.36 -4.78 12.29
N ALA A 174 -13.19 -5.38 12.41
CA ALA A 174 -12.61 -6.21 11.34
C ALA A 174 -13.48 -7.43 11.02
N MET A 175 -14.05 -8.07 12.05
CA MET A 175 -15.00 -9.18 11.90
C MET A 175 -16.29 -8.73 11.19
N GLU A 176 -16.85 -7.58 11.58
CA GLU A 176 -18.05 -6.99 10.96
C GLU A 176 -17.82 -6.61 9.49
N GLU A 177 -16.60 -6.20 9.14
CA GLU A 177 -16.19 -5.83 7.77
C GLU A 177 -15.68 -7.03 6.93
N GLY A 178 -15.61 -8.23 7.50
CA GLY A 178 -15.15 -9.43 6.80
C GLY A 178 -13.65 -9.44 6.47
N LEU A 179 -12.84 -8.65 7.18
CA LEU A 179 -11.39 -8.58 6.98
C LEU A 179 -10.73 -9.90 7.45
N GLN A 180 -9.77 -10.39 6.68
CA GLN A 180 -9.06 -11.65 6.94
C GLN A 180 -7.83 -11.43 7.81
N ASN A 181 -6.99 -10.47 7.43
CA ASN A 181 -5.72 -10.18 8.10
C ASN A 181 -5.64 -8.69 8.42
N ILE A 182 -5.57 -8.34 9.70
CA ILE A 182 -5.38 -6.95 10.12
C ILE A 182 -4.06 -6.80 10.85
N LEU A 183 -3.44 -5.62 10.71
CA LEU A 183 -2.32 -5.21 11.53
C LEU A 183 -2.78 -4.12 12.50
N VAL A 184 -2.49 -4.30 13.79
CA VAL A 184 -2.77 -3.31 14.82
C VAL A 184 -1.45 -2.82 15.40
N LEU A 185 -1.29 -1.50 15.37
CA LEU A 185 -0.12 -0.77 15.84
C LEU A 185 -0.50 0.08 17.06
N GLU A 186 0.43 0.29 17.98
CA GLU A 186 0.37 1.37 18.96
C GLU A 186 1.18 2.58 18.44
N ASP A 187 0.85 3.78 18.90
CA ASP A 187 1.46 5.03 18.41
C ASP A 187 2.90 5.28 18.90
N ASP A 188 3.42 4.43 19.79
CA ASP A 188 4.84 4.36 20.16
C ASP A 188 5.59 3.21 19.48
N ALA A 189 4.95 2.47 18.57
CA ALA A 189 5.65 1.50 17.74
C ALA A 189 6.75 2.19 16.93
N MET A 190 7.97 1.66 17.03
CA MET A 190 9.14 2.06 16.28
C MET A 190 9.43 1.01 15.22
N PHE A 191 9.79 1.38 14.00
CA PHE A 191 10.12 0.43 12.94
C PHE A 191 11.62 0.38 12.65
N ASP A 192 12.11 -0.77 12.21
CA ASP A 192 13.49 -0.96 11.76
C ASP A 192 13.72 -0.33 10.38
N VAL A 193 14.95 0.14 10.11
CA VAL A 193 15.35 0.66 8.79
C VAL A 193 15.12 -0.35 7.65
N ASN A 194 15.21 -1.65 7.94
CA ASN A 194 15.00 -2.74 6.99
C ASN A 194 13.58 -3.34 7.06
N ALA A 195 12.61 -2.65 7.69
CA ALA A 195 11.29 -3.19 7.94
C ALA A 195 10.56 -3.67 6.68
N LEU A 196 10.70 -2.97 5.55
CA LEU A 196 10.08 -3.37 4.28
C LEU A 196 10.68 -4.68 3.74
N GLU A 197 12.01 -4.77 3.64
CA GLU A 197 12.66 -6.00 3.14
C GLU A 197 12.35 -7.20 4.04
N ASN A 198 12.49 -7.02 5.35
CA ASN A 198 12.26 -8.09 6.31
C ASN A 198 10.80 -8.54 6.33
N LEU A 199 9.83 -7.61 6.28
CA LEU A 199 8.41 -7.97 6.22
C LEU A 199 8.08 -8.71 4.92
N ALA A 200 8.67 -8.32 3.79
CA ALA A 200 8.48 -9.01 2.53
C ALA A 200 8.97 -10.47 2.57
N ASN A 201 10.16 -10.72 3.15
CA ASN A 201 10.69 -12.07 3.34
C ASN A 201 9.79 -12.91 4.25
N ASN A 202 9.35 -12.34 5.37
CA ASN A 202 8.47 -13.03 6.32
C ASN A 202 7.11 -13.39 5.71
N ILE A 203 6.45 -12.44 5.04
CA ILE A 203 5.16 -12.70 4.37
C ILE A 203 5.31 -13.71 3.24
N GLY A 204 6.44 -13.68 2.51
CA GLY A 204 6.77 -14.68 1.50
C GLY A 204 6.82 -16.10 2.06
N GLU A 205 7.28 -16.27 3.31
CA GLU A 205 7.28 -17.55 4.01
C GLU A 205 5.92 -17.92 4.63
N ILE A 206 5.06 -16.94 4.95
CA ILE A 206 3.74 -17.22 5.53
C ILE A 206 2.93 -18.10 4.57
N GLY A 207 2.90 -17.77 3.28
CA GLY A 207 2.22 -18.58 2.26
C GLY A 207 0.84 -19.09 2.70
N GLU A 208 0.68 -20.42 2.74
CA GLU A 208 -0.54 -21.12 3.17
C GLU A 208 -0.48 -21.60 4.63
N LEU A 209 0.48 -21.12 5.42
CA LEU A 209 0.57 -21.48 6.84
C LEU A 209 -0.66 -20.98 7.59
N GLU A 210 -1.20 -21.82 8.45
CA GLU A 210 -2.23 -21.41 9.39
C GLU A 210 -1.60 -20.66 10.57
N TRP A 211 -2.07 -19.45 10.83
CA TRP A 211 -1.63 -18.62 11.95
C TRP A 211 -2.80 -17.84 12.53
N ASP A 212 -2.76 -17.58 13.83
CA ASP A 212 -3.78 -16.80 14.54
C ASP A 212 -3.26 -15.39 14.84
N VAL A 213 -2.02 -15.30 15.30
CA VAL A 213 -1.39 -14.06 15.73
C VAL A 213 0.05 -14.02 15.24
N LEU A 214 0.45 -12.90 14.65
CA LEU A 214 1.80 -12.64 14.18
C LEU A 214 2.34 -11.39 14.87
N HIS A 215 3.42 -11.53 15.64
CA HIS A 215 4.10 -10.38 16.22
C HIS A 215 5.19 -9.87 15.28
N LEU A 216 5.22 -8.55 15.07
CA LEU A 216 6.24 -7.88 14.25
C LEU A 216 7.50 -7.52 15.06
N GLY A 217 7.50 -7.84 16.35
CA GLY A 217 8.62 -7.81 17.29
C GLY A 217 8.10 -7.86 18.73
N GLY A 218 8.99 -7.67 19.70
CA GLY A 218 8.65 -7.61 21.12
C GLY A 218 9.65 -8.26 22.05
N CYS A 219 9.38 -8.15 23.35
CA CYS A 219 10.27 -8.69 24.38
C CYS A 219 9.96 -10.17 24.67
N TYR A 220 10.98 -11.01 24.48
CA TYR A 220 10.94 -12.46 24.68
C TYR A 220 11.49 -12.91 26.05
N TRP A 221 12.02 -12.00 26.88
CA TRP A 221 12.60 -12.27 28.20
C TRP A 221 13.65 -13.40 28.23
N GLY A 222 14.48 -13.50 27.18
CA GLY A 222 15.48 -14.56 27.02
C GLY A 222 14.90 -15.91 26.55
N THR A 223 13.60 -16.00 26.29
CA THR A 223 12.96 -17.17 25.69
C THR A 223 13.39 -17.31 24.24
N GLN A 224 13.94 -18.47 23.90
CA GLN A 224 14.28 -18.81 22.52
C GLN A 224 13.07 -19.43 21.83
N HIS A 225 12.86 -19.06 20.56
CA HIS A 225 11.81 -19.60 19.69
C HIS A 225 12.44 -20.31 18.51
N THR A 226 11.80 -21.37 18.05
CA THR A 226 12.25 -22.18 16.92
C THR A 226 11.69 -21.62 15.63
N ASN A 227 12.42 -21.78 14.53
CA ASN A 227 11.88 -21.50 13.22
C ASN A 227 10.71 -22.45 12.92
N VAL A 228 9.70 -21.94 12.23
CA VAL A 228 8.67 -22.78 11.63
C VAL A 228 9.34 -23.73 10.63
N ALA A 229 8.84 -24.96 10.52
CA ALA A 229 9.41 -25.95 9.60
C ALA A 229 9.47 -25.41 8.15
N GLY A 230 10.67 -25.39 7.57
CA GLY A 230 10.90 -24.87 6.21
C GLY A 230 11.05 -23.35 6.11
N CYS A 231 10.96 -22.61 7.22
CA CYS A 231 11.08 -21.16 7.28
C CYS A 231 12.44 -20.73 7.85
N VAL A 232 12.97 -19.64 7.32
CA VAL A 232 14.20 -18.98 7.80
C VAL A 232 13.87 -17.75 8.63
N HIS A 233 12.81 -17.04 8.22
CA HIS A 233 12.40 -15.76 8.78
C HIS A 233 11.22 -15.88 9.76
N LEU A 234 10.41 -16.93 9.68
CA LEU A 234 9.32 -17.14 10.63
C LEU A 234 9.72 -18.06 11.80
N LYS A 235 9.40 -17.61 13.00
CA LYS A 235 9.50 -18.38 14.25
C LYS A 235 8.12 -18.68 14.81
N GLU A 236 8.02 -19.77 15.57
CA GLU A 236 6.81 -20.17 16.28
C GLU A 236 7.01 -20.14 17.81
N VAL A 237 5.94 -19.76 18.51
CA VAL A 237 5.86 -19.93 19.96
C VAL A 237 5.32 -21.32 20.27
N THR A 238 6.23 -22.29 20.40
CA THR A 238 5.92 -23.69 20.69
C THR A 238 5.12 -23.87 21.98
N GLU A 239 4.38 -24.98 22.05
CA GLU A 239 3.53 -25.33 23.19
C GLU A 239 4.29 -25.25 24.52
N GLY A 240 3.66 -24.65 25.53
CA GLY A 240 4.25 -24.45 26.86
C GLY A 240 5.25 -23.30 26.96
N ARG A 241 5.63 -22.64 25.86
CA ARG A 241 6.47 -21.44 25.89
C ARG A 241 5.66 -20.14 25.93
N ARG A 242 6.23 -19.14 26.60
CA ARG A 242 5.74 -17.76 26.58
C ARG A 242 6.20 -17.06 25.32
N GLY A 243 5.29 -16.36 24.66
CA GLY A 243 5.60 -15.47 23.53
C GLY A 243 5.90 -14.04 23.99
N PRO A 244 5.94 -13.08 23.05
CA PRO A 244 6.05 -11.66 23.35
C PRO A 244 5.01 -11.19 24.35
N THR A 245 5.41 -10.23 25.17
CA THR A 245 4.55 -9.61 26.20
C THR A 245 4.28 -8.15 25.90
N THR A 246 4.22 -7.80 24.62
CA THR A 246 3.93 -6.44 24.13
C THR A 246 3.03 -6.51 22.90
N THR A 247 2.26 -5.45 22.67
CA THR A 247 1.27 -5.36 21.58
C THR A 247 1.49 -4.20 20.61
N HIS A 248 2.65 -3.55 20.68
CA HIS A 248 3.00 -2.37 19.88
C HIS A 248 2.85 -2.59 18.37
N ALA A 249 3.08 -3.80 17.87
CA ALA A 249 2.83 -4.16 16.48
C ALA A 249 2.45 -5.65 16.35
N VAL A 250 1.15 -5.92 16.26
CA VAL A 250 0.59 -7.28 16.22
C VAL A 250 -0.44 -7.41 15.12
N ALA A 251 -0.29 -8.44 14.29
CA ALA A 251 -1.28 -8.82 13.30
C ALA A 251 -2.16 -9.96 13.81
N TYR A 252 -3.43 -9.92 13.40
CA TYR A 252 -4.46 -10.89 13.75
C TYR A 252 -5.09 -11.46 12.48
N ASN A 253 -5.10 -12.78 12.37
CA ASN A 253 -5.89 -13.50 11.37
C ASN A 253 -7.33 -13.67 11.87
N LYS A 254 -8.31 -13.69 10.97
CA LYS A 254 -9.73 -13.89 11.30
C LYS A 254 -10.00 -15.11 12.19
N SER A 255 -9.16 -16.14 12.15
CA SER A 255 -9.28 -17.36 12.96
C SER A 255 -9.31 -17.05 14.47
N VAL A 256 -8.65 -15.96 14.90
CA VAL A 256 -8.53 -15.60 16.32
C VAL A 256 -9.64 -14.65 16.81
N TYR A 257 -10.46 -14.10 15.91
CA TYR A 257 -11.38 -13.02 16.25
C TYR A 257 -12.40 -13.44 17.30
N THR A 258 -13.12 -14.54 17.06
CA THR A 258 -14.11 -15.07 18.01
C THR A 258 -13.47 -15.35 19.37
N ASN A 259 -12.28 -15.97 19.39
CA ASN A 259 -11.57 -16.28 20.62
C ASN A 259 -11.27 -15.02 21.45
N LEU A 260 -10.75 -13.96 20.81
CA LEU A 260 -10.44 -12.70 21.51
C LEU A 260 -11.69 -11.94 21.94
N LEU A 261 -12.76 -11.98 21.14
CA LEU A 261 -14.02 -11.33 21.49
C LEU A 261 -14.74 -12.03 22.66
N GLU A 262 -14.67 -13.34 22.74
CA GLU A 262 -15.17 -14.12 23.88
C GLU A 262 -14.29 -13.94 25.13
N LYS A 263 -12.97 -13.89 24.93
CA LYS A 263 -12.02 -13.67 26.03
C LYS A 263 -12.20 -12.29 26.67
N TYR A 264 -12.53 -11.29 25.86
CA TYR A 264 -12.67 -9.91 26.29
C TYR A 264 -14.06 -9.34 25.98
N PRO A 265 -15.15 -9.80 26.64
CA PRO A 265 -16.49 -9.39 26.29
C PRO A 265 -16.80 -7.98 26.80
N GLU A 266 -17.48 -7.19 25.97
CA GLU A 266 -17.74 -5.75 26.21
C GLU A 266 -18.50 -5.47 27.52
N SER A 267 -19.43 -6.36 27.88
CA SER A 267 -20.28 -6.24 29.08
C SER A 267 -19.55 -6.44 30.41
N THR A 268 -18.32 -6.97 30.42
CA THR A 268 -17.58 -7.32 31.65
C THR A 268 -16.38 -6.43 31.95
N LEU A 269 -16.20 -5.38 31.15
CA LEU A 269 -15.07 -4.46 31.12
C LEU A 269 -15.32 -3.20 31.95
N LYS A 270 -15.76 -3.34 33.21
CA LYS A 270 -15.67 -2.23 34.16
C LYS A 270 -14.20 -2.09 34.58
N PRO A 271 -13.54 -0.93 34.39
CA PRO A 271 -12.08 -0.79 34.58
C PRO A 271 -11.53 -1.27 35.93
N LYS A 272 -12.36 -1.27 36.97
CA LYS A 272 -12.00 -1.69 38.34
C LYS A 272 -11.99 -3.21 38.59
N ASP A 273 -12.62 -4.01 37.71
CA ASP A 273 -12.86 -5.45 37.98
C ASP A 273 -12.08 -6.38 37.02
N TYR A 274 -11.29 -5.82 36.10
CA TYR A 274 -10.94 -6.51 34.86
C TYR A 274 -9.55 -7.17 34.82
N ILE A 275 -8.49 -6.47 35.22
CA ILE A 275 -7.11 -6.94 35.03
C ILE A 275 -6.43 -7.40 36.31
N ASP A 276 -7.00 -7.05 37.47
CA ASP A 276 -6.53 -7.59 38.75
C ASP A 276 -7.11 -8.98 39.06
N HIS A 277 -7.97 -9.51 38.18
CA HIS A 277 -8.50 -10.87 38.32
C HIS A 277 -7.55 -11.87 37.65
N PRO A 278 -6.99 -12.87 38.38
CA PRO A 278 -6.01 -13.84 37.84
C PRO A 278 -6.51 -14.74 36.68
N ARG A 279 -7.76 -14.58 36.24
CA ARG A 279 -8.36 -15.31 35.10
C ARG A 279 -8.48 -14.44 33.84
N ARG A 280 -8.19 -13.15 33.91
CA ARG A 280 -8.32 -12.15 32.84
C ARG A 280 -7.03 -11.34 32.71
N PRO A 281 -5.94 -12.00 32.25
CA PRO A 281 -4.68 -11.29 32.04
C PRO A 281 -4.86 -10.17 31.01
N ALA A 282 -3.97 -9.19 31.04
CA ALA A 282 -3.83 -8.21 29.98
C ALA A 282 -3.63 -8.89 28.62
N ILE A 283 -3.95 -8.19 27.52
CA ILE A 283 -4.02 -8.80 26.20
C ILE A 283 -2.69 -9.39 25.75
N ASP A 284 -1.60 -8.67 25.94
CA ASP A 284 -0.23 -9.12 25.73
C ASP A 284 0.07 -10.44 26.47
N GLN A 285 -0.29 -10.52 27.75
CA GLN A 285 -0.08 -11.71 28.57
C GLN A 285 -0.93 -12.90 28.11
N TYR A 286 -2.17 -12.67 27.70
CA TYR A 286 -3.01 -13.72 27.14
C TYR A 286 -2.44 -14.29 25.84
N LEU A 287 -2.04 -13.42 24.91
CA LEU A 287 -1.40 -13.82 23.66
C LEU A 287 -0.09 -14.56 23.94
N SER A 288 0.71 -14.07 24.88
CA SER A 288 1.97 -14.69 25.31
C SER A 288 1.80 -16.09 25.89
N MET A 289 0.72 -16.38 26.62
CA MET A 289 0.57 -17.63 27.36
C MET A 289 -0.40 -18.64 26.73
N ASN A 290 -1.27 -18.22 25.82
CA ASN A 290 -2.28 -19.11 25.26
C ASN A 290 -1.68 -20.06 24.21
N SER A 291 -1.39 -21.29 24.64
CA SER A 291 -0.83 -22.34 23.78
C SER A 291 -1.80 -22.91 22.75
N ALA A 292 -3.10 -22.62 22.85
CA ALA A 292 -4.07 -23.02 21.83
C ALA A 292 -3.97 -22.17 20.56
N LEU A 293 -3.29 -21.02 20.61
CA LEU A 293 -3.09 -20.14 19.47
C LEU A 293 -1.86 -20.55 18.66
N LYS A 294 -2.00 -20.56 17.33
CA LYS A 294 -0.89 -20.61 16.36
C LYS A 294 -0.22 -19.24 16.31
N ARG A 295 0.83 -19.08 17.12
CA ARG A 295 1.52 -17.81 17.35
C ARG A 295 2.83 -17.78 16.60
N LEU A 296 2.91 -16.88 15.63
CA LEU A 296 4.10 -16.64 14.83
C LEU A 296 4.79 -15.35 15.25
N LEU A 297 6.09 -15.33 15.00
CA LEU A 297 6.98 -14.20 15.23
C LEU A 297 7.82 -14.02 13.97
N ILE A 298 7.99 -12.78 13.54
CA ILE A 298 8.95 -12.50 12.47
C ILE A 298 10.38 -12.46 13.02
N SER A 299 11.33 -12.84 12.17
CA SER A 299 12.77 -12.85 12.46
C SER A 299 13.51 -12.39 11.19
N PRO A 300 14.22 -11.26 11.22
CA PRO A 300 14.34 -10.28 12.31
C PRO A 300 13.02 -9.61 12.72
N SER A 301 12.93 -9.15 13.97
CA SER A 301 11.91 -8.17 14.40
C SER A 301 12.02 -6.91 13.52
N ILE A 302 10.88 -6.37 13.08
CA ILE A 302 10.82 -5.11 12.32
C ILE A 302 10.20 -3.97 13.12
N ALA A 303 9.62 -4.26 14.27
CA ALA A 303 8.96 -3.29 15.12
C ALA A 303 9.37 -3.48 16.59
N SER A 304 9.59 -2.37 17.28
CA SER A 304 9.88 -2.33 18.71
C SER A 304 9.13 -1.15 19.36
N GLN A 305 9.41 -0.86 20.61
CA GLN A 305 8.89 0.32 21.32
C GLN A 305 9.95 0.90 22.26
N PRO A 306 9.80 2.17 22.71
CA PRO A 306 10.70 2.75 23.70
C PRO A 306 10.86 1.84 24.93
N GLY A 307 12.11 1.65 25.36
CA GLY A 307 12.45 0.86 26.54
C GLY A 307 12.74 -0.63 26.29
N ILE A 308 12.39 -1.19 25.11
CA ILE A 308 12.67 -2.61 24.79
C ILE A 308 13.53 -2.83 23.54
N THR A 309 14.01 -1.78 22.88
CA THR A 309 14.81 -1.89 21.65
C THR A 309 16.07 -2.78 21.81
N GLY A 310 16.65 -2.82 23.01
CA GLY A 310 17.78 -3.71 23.34
C GLY A 310 17.39 -5.11 23.84
N GLN A 311 16.09 -5.41 23.92
CA GLN A 311 15.53 -6.69 24.37
C GLN A 311 14.89 -7.48 23.22
N GLU A 312 14.88 -6.92 22.01
CA GLU A 312 14.56 -7.65 20.78
C GLU A 312 15.60 -8.76 20.56
N ALA A 313 15.18 -9.86 19.95
CA ALA A 313 16.06 -11.03 19.73
C ALA A 313 17.25 -10.73 18.79
N GLU A 314 17.20 -9.63 18.03
CA GLU A 314 18.16 -9.25 17.00
C GLU A 314 18.43 -7.73 17.04
N SER A 315 19.51 -7.27 16.39
CA SER A 315 19.94 -5.86 16.45
C SER A 315 18.96 -4.91 15.74
N PHE A 316 17.99 -4.37 16.48
CA PHE A 316 17.03 -3.39 15.99
C PHE A 316 17.70 -2.02 15.75
N LYS A 317 17.53 -1.48 14.55
CA LYS A 317 18.02 -0.17 14.11
C LYS A 317 16.83 0.73 13.78
N PRO A 318 16.47 1.66 14.67
CA PRO A 318 15.27 2.47 14.48
C PRO A 318 15.37 3.29 13.18
N LEU A 319 14.26 3.32 12.47
CA LEU A 319 14.03 4.20 11.34
C LEU A 319 13.95 5.63 11.88
N LEU A 320 15.07 6.34 11.78
CA LEU A 320 15.17 7.71 12.25
C LEU A 320 14.40 8.61 11.30
N SER A 321 13.53 9.45 11.85
CA SER A 321 13.08 10.64 11.12
C SER A 321 14.32 11.48 10.82
N LEU A 322 14.70 11.59 9.55
CA LEU A 322 15.55 12.70 9.12
C LEU A 322 14.83 13.96 9.61
N ASN A 323 15.46 14.70 10.51
CA ASN A 323 15.00 16.03 10.90
C ASN A 323 15.02 16.88 9.61
N LEU A 324 13.87 16.97 8.95
CA LEU A 324 13.59 17.92 7.87
C LEU A 324 13.05 19.21 8.50
#